data_AF-A0A9E3Q826-F1
#
_entry.id   AF-A0A9E3Q826-F1
#
_cell.length_a   1.000
_cell.length_b   1.000
_cell.length_c   1.000
_cell.angle_alpha   90.00
_cell.angle_beta   90.00
_cell.angle_gamma   90.00
#
_symmetry.space_group_name_H-M   'P 1'
#
loop_
_entity.id
_entity.type
_entity.pdbx_description
1 polymer ?
#
loop_
_entity_poly.entity_id
_entity_poly.type
_entity_poly.pdbx_seq_one_letter_code
_entity_poly.pdbx_strand_id
1 'polypeptide(L)'
;MNPPSALPFRLPPSLAAALAVLALPALAQIPGIDFDSGSNGSLGDGVITNHTTIVLPPDGILHYRSLHLANNSVLRFIRNAHNTPVYLLSQGDVIIEGTISLDGEGSATVHGPGRGGPGGFDGGHRGLGEVPPGDGQGPGGGRAGSEVGPGAANSAGSGSYLTQRSAGSTNIGAIYGNGALIPLLGGSGGGGTPSAGGGGGGGAILIASSSRIAFGGAMTHRIDATGGEWGTAGAWNGGSGGAVKLVAPTITGVTRIQAQNRNGTGGSGRIRFDAISYEGANFTAIHPPESFSRGSMLATGLEGSLPRLELVSVAGRPIPAGAGASGFVLLPNGSDPDQPVVIRAHNFGTRLDVSVVVQPDQGSTLQVPVVIDNTAANPATATVTVPVPANTPVKINAWTR
;
A
#
# COMPACT_ATOMS: atom_id res chain seq x y z
N MET A 1 33.58 60.06 -67.79
CA MET A 1 34.75 59.68 -66.96
C MET A 1 34.51 58.26 -66.48
N ASN A 2 35.11 57.28 -67.15
CA ASN A 2 35.06 55.88 -66.72
C ASN A 2 36.29 55.59 -65.87
N PRO A 3 36.14 55.04 -64.65
CA PRO A 3 37.21 54.31 -64.00
C PRO A 3 37.01 52.78 -64.14
N PRO A 4 38.10 52.00 -63.95
CA PRO A 4 38.32 50.75 -64.65
C PRO A 4 38.00 49.47 -63.85
N SER A 5 38.04 48.38 -64.59
CA SER A 5 37.85 46.97 -64.26
C SER A 5 38.93 46.34 -63.36
N ALA A 6 38.46 45.55 -62.39
CA ALA A 6 38.92 44.25 -61.88
C ALA A 6 40.42 43.94 -61.62
N LEU A 7 40.72 43.56 -60.38
CA LEU A 7 41.64 42.48 -60.03
C LEU A 7 41.08 41.67 -58.82
N PRO A 8 41.16 40.33 -58.80
CA PRO A 8 40.61 39.49 -57.74
C PRO A 8 41.65 39.25 -56.63
N PHE A 9 41.29 39.53 -55.38
CA PHE A 9 42.12 39.15 -54.22
C PHE A 9 41.53 37.90 -53.55
N ARG A 10 42.27 36.79 -53.65
CA ARG A 10 41.98 35.52 -52.97
C ARG A 10 42.35 35.65 -51.49
N LEU A 11 41.42 35.34 -50.59
CA LEU A 11 41.69 35.15 -49.16
C LEU A 11 42.27 33.74 -48.91
N PRO A 12 43.35 33.58 -48.13
CA PRO A 12 43.78 32.26 -47.64
C PRO A 12 42.92 31.83 -46.43
N PRO A 13 42.72 30.51 -46.20
CA PRO A 13 41.95 30.03 -45.06
C PRO A 13 42.85 30.08 -43.82
N SER A 14 42.42 30.79 -42.77
CA SER A 14 43.04 30.68 -41.45
C SER A 14 41.99 30.30 -40.41
N LEU A 15 42.25 29.12 -39.84
CA LEU A 15 41.72 28.55 -38.61
C LEU A 15 41.31 29.62 -37.57
N ALA A 16 40.05 29.60 -37.17
CA ALA A 16 39.63 30.12 -35.87
C ALA A 16 38.79 29.03 -35.18
N ALA A 17 39.44 28.25 -34.33
CA ALA A 17 38.79 27.30 -33.44
C ALA A 17 38.01 28.08 -32.36
N ALA A 18 36.70 28.16 -32.49
CA ALA A 18 35.83 28.67 -31.44
C ALA A 18 35.63 27.59 -30.38
N LEU A 19 36.29 27.76 -29.24
CA LEU A 19 36.09 26.96 -28.03
C LEU A 19 34.72 27.34 -27.44
N ALA A 20 33.67 26.61 -27.81
CA ALA A 20 32.35 26.72 -27.20
C ALA A 20 32.40 26.14 -25.79
N VAL A 21 32.54 27.00 -24.78
CA VAL A 21 32.33 26.65 -23.38
C VAL A 21 30.85 26.31 -23.21
N LEU A 22 30.55 25.01 -23.06
CA LEU A 22 29.25 24.54 -22.61
C LEU A 22 29.00 25.09 -21.20
N ALA A 23 28.18 26.13 -21.10
CA ALA A 23 27.59 26.53 -19.84
C ALA A 23 26.54 25.48 -19.45
N LEU A 24 26.90 24.56 -18.55
CA LEU A 24 25.92 23.78 -17.80
C LEU A 24 25.02 24.75 -17.04
N PRO A 25 23.68 24.67 -17.15
CA PRO A 25 22.82 25.38 -16.22
C PRO A 25 22.99 24.70 -14.86
N ALA A 26 23.68 25.37 -13.94
CA ALA A 26 23.58 25.05 -12.53
C ALA A 26 22.11 25.26 -12.14
N LEU A 27 21.37 24.17 -11.92
CA LEU A 27 20.08 24.25 -11.25
C LEU A 27 20.33 24.93 -9.90
N ALA A 28 19.73 26.10 -9.71
CA ALA A 28 19.77 26.80 -8.44
C ALA A 28 19.15 25.88 -7.38
N GLN A 29 19.97 25.40 -6.44
CA GLN A 29 19.47 24.77 -5.23
C GLN A 29 18.77 25.86 -4.43
N ILE A 30 17.44 25.82 -4.39
CA ILE A 30 16.67 26.51 -3.34
C ILE A 30 17.28 26.03 -2.02
N PRO A 31 17.63 26.92 -1.06
CA PRO A 31 18.16 26.50 0.22
C PRO A 31 17.21 25.46 0.82
N GLY A 32 17.68 24.22 0.86
CA GLY A 32 16.85 23.07 1.14
C GLY A 32 16.36 23.11 2.56
N ILE A 33 15.06 22.89 2.75
CA ILE A 33 14.62 22.30 4.00
C ILE A 33 15.33 20.96 4.09
N ASP A 34 16.09 20.76 5.16
CA ASP A 34 16.81 19.53 5.45
C ASP A 34 15.79 18.47 5.86
N PHE A 35 15.28 17.75 4.86
CA PHE A 35 14.42 16.58 5.07
C PHE A 35 15.26 15.33 4.89
N ASP A 36 15.33 14.51 5.94
CA ASP A 36 15.90 13.19 5.87
C ASP A 36 14.79 12.15 5.62
N SER A 37 14.88 11.43 4.49
CA SER A 37 13.99 10.32 4.18
C SER A 37 14.17 9.10 5.11
N GLY A 38 15.23 9.06 5.91
CA GLY A 38 15.60 7.90 6.72
C GLY A 38 16.34 6.81 5.92
N SER A 39 16.78 7.09 4.69
CA SER A 39 17.55 6.14 3.90
C SER A 39 19.02 6.05 4.34
N ASN A 40 19.48 4.83 4.62
CA ASN A 40 20.90 4.57 4.87
C ASN A 40 21.74 4.31 3.60
N GLY A 41 21.11 4.31 2.42
CA GLY A 41 21.79 4.11 1.14
C GLY A 41 22.40 2.72 0.89
N SER A 42 22.07 1.71 1.70
CA SER A 42 22.70 0.37 1.62
C SER A 42 22.52 -0.36 0.29
N LEU A 43 21.48 -0.01 -0.50
CA LEU A 43 21.25 -0.55 -1.84
C LEU A 43 21.96 0.25 -2.97
N GLY A 44 22.65 1.34 -2.63
CA GLY A 44 23.31 2.20 -3.62
C GLY A 44 22.33 2.89 -4.57
N ASP A 45 22.79 3.22 -5.78
CA ASP A 45 21.92 3.79 -6.83
C ASP A 45 21.15 2.67 -7.53
N GLY A 46 19.82 2.68 -7.42
CA GLY A 46 18.94 1.74 -8.09
C GLY A 46 18.55 2.24 -9.47
N VAL A 47 19.01 1.59 -10.53
CA VAL A 47 18.55 1.87 -11.91
C VAL A 47 17.85 0.63 -12.45
N ILE A 48 16.54 0.72 -12.59
CA ILE A 48 15.67 -0.39 -13.01
C ILE A 48 15.27 -0.16 -14.46
N THR A 49 15.94 -0.85 -15.38
CA THR A 49 15.73 -0.72 -16.83
C THR A 49 14.81 -1.79 -17.41
N ASN A 50 14.66 -2.92 -16.71
CA ASN A 50 13.85 -4.05 -17.13
C ASN A 50 12.75 -4.37 -16.11
N HIS A 51 11.78 -5.19 -16.52
CA HIS A 51 10.79 -5.75 -15.61
C HIS A 51 11.49 -6.46 -14.46
N THR A 52 11.26 -5.99 -13.24
CA THR A 52 11.99 -6.42 -12.04
C THR A 52 11.01 -6.72 -10.93
N THR A 53 11.23 -7.82 -10.23
CA THR A 53 10.47 -8.19 -9.03
C THR A 53 11.43 -8.25 -7.85
N ILE A 54 11.23 -7.39 -6.86
CA ILE A 54 12.08 -7.33 -5.65
C ILE A 54 11.47 -8.22 -4.56
N VAL A 55 12.30 -9.03 -3.90
CA VAL A 55 11.90 -9.73 -2.67
C VAL A 55 11.94 -8.72 -1.52
N LEU A 56 10.82 -8.51 -0.83
CA LEU A 56 10.79 -7.57 0.27
C LEU A 56 11.62 -8.10 1.46
N PRO A 57 12.46 -7.26 2.08
CA PRO A 57 13.06 -7.58 3.36
C PRO A 57 11.98 -7.74 4.44
N PRO A 58 12.28 -8.39 5.57
CA PRO A 58 11.28 -8.67 6.61
C PRO A 58 10.54 -7.45 7.17
N ASP A 59 11.16 -6.26 7.13
CA ASP A 59 10.59 -4.98 7.54
C ASP A 59 9.90 -4.22 6.41
N GLY A 60 10.07 -4.64 5.16
CA GLY A 60 9.53 -3.98 3.97
C GLY A 60 10.28 -2.72 3.54
N ILE A 61 11.44 -2.41 4.13
CA ILE A 61 12.17 -1.16 3.91
C ILE A 61 13.35 -1.37 2.96
N LEU A 62 13.39 -0.56 1.89
CA LEU A 62 14.44 -0.55 0.89
C LEU A 62 15.15 0.81 0.94
N HIS A 63 16.47 0.80 1.16
CA HIS A 63 17.27 2.01 1.35
C HIS A 63 18.19 2.28 0.15
N TYR A 64 17.82 3.24 -0.69
CA TYR A 64 18.59 3.66 -1.86
C TYR A 64 19.38 4.94 -1.61
N ARG A 65 20.47 5.12 -2.35
CA ARG A 65 21.11 6.43 -2.53
C ARG A 65 20.35 7.27 -3.56
N SER A 66 19.92 6.66 -4.65
CA SER A 66 18.99 7.24 -5.63
C SER A 66 18.20 6.13 -6.31
N LEU A 67 17.04 6.43 -6.89
CA LEU A 67 16.24 5.44 -7.62
C LEU A 67 15.76 6.00 -8.95
N HIS A 68 16.02 5.29 -10.04
CA HIS A 68 15.47 5.56 -11.37
C HIS A 68 14.79 4.31 -11.90
N LEU A 69 13.47 4.38 -12.04
CA LEU A 69 12.68 3.38 -12.75
C LEU A 69 12.50 3.85 -14.19
N ALA A 70 13.17 3.20 -15.14
CA ALA A 70 13.22 3.64 -16.53
C ALA A 70 11.92 3.37 -17.29
N ASN A 71 11.76 4.02 -18.45
CA ASN A 71 10.60 3.81 -19.31
C ASN A 71 10.43 2.35 -19.75
N ASN A 72 9.18 1.92 -19.87
CA ASN A 72 8.77 0.56 -20.23
C ASN A 72 9.26 -0.55 -19.29
N SER A 73 9.69 -0.19 -18.07
CA SER A 73 9.97 -1.14 -17.00
C SER A 73 8.77 -1.27 -16.06
N VAL A 74 8.64 -2.44 -15.44
CA VAL A 74 7.65 -2.67 -14.37
C VAL A 74 8.37 -3.16 -13.13
N LEU A 75 8.18 -2.47 -12.02
CA LEU A 75 8.64 -2.87 -10.70
C LEU A 75 7.50 -3.53 -9.92
N ARG A 76 7.75 -4.75 -9.44
CA ARG A 76 6.86 -5.52 -8.57
C ARG A 76 7.60 -5.93 -7.30
N PHE A 77 6.83 -6.40 -6.31
CA PHE A 77 7.38 -6.89 -5.06
C PHE A 77 6.79 -8.25 -4.69
N ILE A 78 7.64 -9.15 -4.20
CA ILE A 78 7.21 -10.38 -3.54
C ILE A 78 6.95 -10.07 -2.07
N ARG A 79 5.75 -10.44 -1.59
CA ARG A 79 5.34 -10.30 -0.19
C ARG A 79 6.33 -11.03 0.73
N ASN A 80 6.74 -10.38 1.81
CA ASN A 80 7.43 -11.07 2.91
C ASN A 80 6.43 -11.85 3.77
N ALA A 81 6.92 -12.57 4.78
CA ALA A 81 6.10 -13.41 5.65
C ALA A 81 4.98 -12.65 6.40
N HIS A 82 5.18 -11.35 6.66
CA HIS A 82 4.20 -10.50 7.35
C HIS A 82 3.35 -9.64 6.39
N ASN A 83 3.57 -9.79 5.08
CA ASN A 83 3.05 -8.91 4.04
C ASN A 83 3.10 -7.42 4.42
N THR A 84 4.27 -6.91 4.81
CA THR A 84 4.43 -5.50 5.18
C THR A 84 4.14 -4.56 4.00
N PRO A 85 3.76 -3.29 4.26
CA PRO A 85 3.84 -2.25 3.26
C PRO A 85 5.27 -2.09 2.71
N VAL A 86 5.38 -1.51 1.52
CA VAL A 86 6.66 -1.20 0.88
C VAL A 86 7.11 0.20 1.29
N TYR A 87 8.33 0.33 1.80
CA TYR A 87 8.97 1.62 2.02
C TYR A 87 10.19 1.74 1.09
N LEU A 88 10.13 2.65 0.12
CA LEU A 88 11.26 3.03 -0.73
C LEU A 88 11.83 4.35 -0.21
N LEU A 89 12.97 4.30 0.46
CA LEU A 89 13.64 5.47 1.02
C LEU A 89 14.88 5.81 0.18
N SER A 90 15.07 7.09 -0.16
CA SER A 90 16.17 7.54 -1.02
C SER A 90 16.85 8.80 -0.50
N GLN A 91 18.18 8.79 -0.44
CA GLN A 91 18.98 9.97 -0.08
C GLN A 91 18.95 11.07 -1.16
N GLY A 92 18.79 10.66 -2.42
CA GLY A 92 18.69 11.53 -3.58
C GLY A 92 17.39 11.30 -4.34
N ASP A 93 17.39 11.70 -5.61
CA ASP A 93 16.19 11.75 -6.43
C ASP A 93 15.57 10.36 -6.63
N VAL A 94 14.24 10.35 -6.68
CA VAL A 94 13.44 9.21 -7.15
C VAL A 94 12.75 9.61 -8.45
N ILE A 95 13.14 8.97 -9.55
CA ILE A 95 12.60 9.21 -10.89
C ILE A 95 11.76 8.02 -11.31
N ILE A 96 10.47 8.24 -11.57
CA ILE A 96 9.49 7.24 -11.96
C ILE A 96 9.09 7.46 -13.42
N GLU A 97 9.71 6.68 -14.30
CA GLU A 97 9.38 6.59 -15.72
C GLU A 97 8.85 5.21 -16.11
N GLY A 98 8.75 4.27 -15.19
CA GLY A 98 8.08 2.98 -15.41
C GLY A 98 6.77 2.84 -14.64
N THR A 99 6.29 1.61 -14.52
CA THR A 99 5.14 1.25 -13.68
C THR A 99 5.61 0.60 -12.39
N ILE A 100 5.16 1.09 -11.23
CA ILE A 100 5.24 0.36 -9.97
C ILE A 100 3.89 -0.32 -9.75
N SER A 101 3.85 -1.65 -9.64
CA SER A 101 2.61 -2.42 -9.44
C SER A 101 2.61 -3.10 -8.07
N LEU A 102 1.54 -2.82 -7.33
CA LEU A 102 1.22 -3.27 -5.99
C LEU A 102 -0.18 -3.89 -5.98
N ASP A 103 -0.66 -4.33 -7.14
CA ASP A 103 -2.05 -4.72 -7.32
C ASP A 103 -2.41 -5.95 -6.47
N GLY A 104 -3.62 -5.96 -5.94
CA GLY A 104 -4.25 -7.16 -5.43
C GLY A 104 -4.68 -8.06 -6.57
N GLU A 105 -4.72 -9.36 -6.31
CA GLU A 105 -5.18 -10.38 -7.23
C GLU A 105 -6.68 -10.61 -7.04
N GLY A 106 -7.37 -10.91 -8.14
CA GLY A 106 -8.70 -11.48 -8.10
C GLY A 106 -8.72 -12.90 -7.55
N SER A 107 -9.89 -13.42 -7.18
CA SER A 107 -10.04 -14.83 -6.78
C SER A 107 -9.99 -15.75 -8.00
N ALA A 108 -8.94 -16.56 -8.17
CA ALA A 108 -8.91 -17.55 -9.26
C ALA A 108 -10.17 -18.45 -9.28
N THR A 109 -10.63 -18.82 -10.47
CA THR A 109 -11.81 -19.70 -10.71
C THR A 109 -11.70 -21.07 -10.04
N VAL A 110 -10.52 -21.47 -9.54
CA VAL A 110 -10.23 -22.85 -9.10
C VAL A 110 -9.46 -22.85 -7.76
N HIS A 111 -10.04 -22.29 -6.71
CA HIS A 111 -9.64 -22.45 -5.29
C HIS A 111 -8.63 -21.44 -4.74
N GLY A 112 -9.14 -20.31 -4.25
CA GLY A 112 -8.41 -19.48 -3.30
C GLY A 112 -9.03 -18.10 -3.12
N PRO A 113 -8.70 -17.39 -2.04
CA PRO A 113 -8.97 -15.97 -1.94
C PRO A 113 -8.09 -15.22 -2.94
N GLY A 114 -8.56 -14.09 -3.44
CA GLY A 114 -7.69 -13.16 -4.15
C GLY A 114 -6.60 -12.67 -3.20
N ARG A 115 -5.34 -12.75 -3.61
CA ARG A 115 -4.22 -12.34 -2.78
C ARG A 115 -4.14 -10.81 -2.72
N GLY A 116 -4.00 -10.25 -1.54
CA GLY A 116 -3.69 -8.82 -1.39
C GLY A 116 -2.32 -8.51 -1.96
N GLY A 117 -2.15 -7.31 -2.50
CA GLY A 117 -0.84 -6.82 -2.93
C GLY A 117 0.14 -6.68 -1.75
N PRO A 118 1.40 -6.28 -2.00
CA PRO A 118 2.36 -5.96 -0.95
C PRO A 118 1.80 -4.95 0.05
N GLY A 119 1.61 -5.32 1.32
CA GLY A 119 0.96 -4.47 2.34
C GLY A 119 -0.57 -4.46 2.34
N GLY A 120 -1.23 -5.12 1.38
CA GLY A 120 -2.68 -5.30 1.30
C GLY A 120 -3.18 -6.58 1.98
N PHE A 121 -4.49 -6.76 2.08
CA PHE A 121 -5.08 -7.94 2.72
C PHE A 121 -5.74 -8.88 1.71
N ASP A 122 -5.71 -10.18 1.98
CA ASP A 122 -6.32 -11.19 1.11
C ASP A 122 -7.86 -11.12 1.15
N GLY A 123 -8.51 -11.58 0.09
CA GLY A 123 -9.96 -11.78 0.05
C GLY A 123 -10.41 -12.98 0.89
N GLY A 124 -11.72 -13.22 0.88
CA GLY A 124 -12.34 -14.37 1.55
C GLY A 124 -12.27 -15.62 0.69
N HIS A 125 -12.16 -16.78 1.33
CA HIS A 125 -12.20 -18.06 0.63
C HIS A 125 -13.60 -18.37 0.10
N ARG A 126 -13.67 -19.09 -1.01
CA ARG A 126 -14.94 -19.67 -1.49
C ARG A 126 -15.45 -20.75 -0.55
N GLY A 127 -16.77 -20.93 -0.54
CA GLY A 127 -17.39 -22.12 0.04
C GLY A 127 -17.17 -23.39 -0.80
N LEU A 128 -17.44 -24.54 -0.19
CA LEU A 128 -17.37 -25.87 -0.79
C LEU A 128 -18.42 -26.80 -0.15
N GLY A 129 -19.59 -26.93 -0.77
CA GLY A 129 -20.68 -27.75 -0.24
C GLY A 129 -21.16 -27.23 1.11
N GLU A 130 -20.91 -28.00 2.19
CA GLU A 130 -21.23 -27.60 3.56
C GLU A 130 -20.19 -26.66 4.18
N VAL A 131 -19.02 -26.49 3.56
CA VAL A 131 -18.01 -25.53 4.03
C VAL A 131 -18.47 -24.11 3.66
N PRO A 132 -18.75 -23.25 4.66
CA PRO A 132 -19.19 -21.88 4.39
C PRO A 132 -18.04 -21.06 3.79
N PRO A 133 -18.33 -20.03 2.97
CA PRO A 133 -17.31 -19.10 2.52
C PRO A 133 -16.71 -18.28 3.68
N GLY A 134 -15.51 -17.77 3.48
CA GLY A 134 -14.79 -16.93 4.45
C GLY A 134 -14.94 -15.44 4.18
N ASP A 135 -14.83 -14.63 5.23
CA ASP A 135 -14.78 -13.16 5.12
C ASP A 135 -13.45 -12.68 4.50
N GLY A 136 -13.47 -11.52 3.86
CA GLY A 136 -12.26 -10.82 3.40
C GLY A 136 -11.41 -10.29 4.55
N GLN A 137 -10.09 -10.28 4.39
CA GLN A 137 -9.16 -9.87 5.43
C GLN A 137 -8.96 -8.35 5.45
N GLY A 138 -8.50 -7.84 6.60
CA GLY A 138 -8.16 -6.44 6.81
C GLY A 138 -9.23 -5.64 7.58
N PRO A 139 -8.92 -4.42 8.04
CA PRO A 139 -9.84 -3.63 8.88
C PRO A 139 -11.15 -3.26 8.17
N GLY A 140 -11.12 -3.20 6.84
CA GLY A 140 -12.29 -2.99 5.98
C GLY A 140 -12.66 -4.23 5.17
N GLY A 141 -12.39 -5.43 5.69
CA GLY A 141 -12.73 -6.68 5.01
C GLY A 141 -14.24 -6.85 4.81
N GLY A 142 -14.66 -7.23 3.60
CA GLY A 142 -16.06 -7.55 3.32
C GLY A 142 -16.45 -8.91 3.91
N ARG A 143 -17.65 -9.02 4.50
CA ARG A 143 -18.17 -10.29 4.99
C ARG A 143 -18.58 -11.21 3.84
N ALA A 144 -18.40 -12.50 4.05
CA ALA A 144 -18.89 -13.54 3.18
C ALA A 144 -20.42 -13.47 3.04
N GLY A 145 -20.94 -14.02 1.95
CA GLY A 145 -22.37 -14.03 1.73
C GLY A 145 -22.79 -14.83 0.51
N SER A 146 -24.08 -14.75 0.23
CA SER A 146 -24.73 -15.44 -0.88
C SER A 146 -24.43 -14.79 -2.25
N GLU A 147 -24.77 -15.50 -3.33
CA GLU A 147 -24.56 -15.08 -4.73
C GLU A 147 -25.88 -14.66 -5.42
N VAL A 148 -26.80 -14.06 -4.67
CA VAL A 148 -28.16 -13.77 -5.17
C VAL A 148 -28.31 -12.41 -5.84
N GLY A 149 -27.29 -11.55 -5.80
CA GLY A 149 -27.27 -10.25 -6.47
C GLY A 149 -26.69 -9.14 -5.57
N PRO A 150 -25.97 -8.14 -6.10
CA PRO A 150 -25.34 -7.12 -5.27
C PRO A 150 -26.33 -6.18 -4.55
N GLY A 151 -27.62 -6.22 -4.95
CA GLY A 151 -28.72 -5.53 -4.29
C GLY A 151 -29.33 -6.27 -3.09
N ALA A 152 -28.96 -7.53 -2.85
CA ALA A 152 -29.47 -8.29 -1.72
C ALA A 152 -28.64 -8.05 -0.46
N ALA A 153 -29.31 -7.85 0.68
CA ALA A 153 -28.66 -7.53 1.95
C ALA A 153 -27.66 -8.60 2.41
N ASN A 154 -27.91 -9.87 2.06
CA ASN A 154 -27.12 -11.05 2.42
C ASN A 154 -26.09 -11.46 1.37
N SER A 155 -25.90 -10.69 0.31
CA SER A 155 -24.83 -10.95 -0.67
C SER A 155 -23.46 -10.67 -0.08
N ALA A 156 -22.43 -11.35 -0.58
CA ALA A 156 -21.06 -11.08 -0.14
C ALA A 156 -20.69 -9.60 -0.33
N GLY A 157 -19.96 -9.07 0.64
CA GLY A 157 -19.59 -7.68 0.71
C GLY A 157 -18.20 -7.40 0.15
N SER A 158 -18.00 -6.14 -0.21
CA SER A 158 -16.76 -5.65 -0.78
C SER A 158 -15.75 -5.24 0.29
N GLY A 159 -14.47 -5.31 -0.05
CA GLY A 159 -13.43 -4.66 0.72
C GLY A 159 -13.59 -3.14 0.62
N SER A 160 -13.48 -2.45 1.75
CA SER A 160 -13.53 -0.99 1.84
C SER A 160 -12.20 -0.43 2.32
N TYR A 161 -11.90 0.83 2.02
CA TYR A 161 -10.78 1.54 2.66
C TYR A 161 -11.12 3.02 2.89
N LEU A 162 -11.20 3.83 1.84
CA LEU A 162 -11.66 5.22 1.93
C LEU A 162 -13.17 5.33 1.74
N THR A 163 -13.73 4.55 0.82
CA THR A 163 -15.16 4.53 0.51
C THR A 163 -15.73 3.15 0.73
N GLN A 164 -17.04 3.09 1.01
CA GLN A 164 -17.80 1.85 0.95
C GLN A 164 -18.47 1.76 -0.42
N ARG A 165 -18.43 0.57 -1.02
CA ARG A 165 -19.02 0.33 -2.34
C ARG A 165 -20.07 -0.76 -2.21
N SER A 166 -21.35 -0.36 -2.26
CA SER A 166 -22.54 -1.23 -2.15
C SER A 166 -23.52 -0.99 -3.29
N ALA A 167 -24.31 -2.01 -3.62
CA ALA A 167 -25.58 -1.85 -4.32
C ALA A 167 -26.80 -2.32 -3.49
N GLY A 168 -26.62 -2.64 -2.20
CA GLY A 168 -27.68 -3.12 -1.30
C GLY A 168 -27.21 -4.16 -0.26
N SER A 169 -26.03 -4.76 -0.44
CA SER A 169 -25.42 -5.65 0.56
C SER A 169 -25.12 -4.89 1.87
N THR A 170 -25.40 -5.56 2.99
CA THR A 170 -25.06 -5.11 4.35
C THR A 170 -23.75 -5.69 4.86
N ASN A 171 -23.10 -6.54 4.06
CA ASN A 171 -21.87 -7.26 4.40
C ASN A 171 -20.59 -6.49 4.08
N ILE A 172 -20.66 -5.19 3.79
CA ILE A 172 -19.52 -4.41 3.29
C ILE A 172 -18.60 -4.01 4.42
N GLY A 173 -17.30 -4.02 4.14
CA GLY A 173 -16.29 -3.62 5.11
C GLY A 173 -16.42 -2.16 5.56
N ALA A 174 -15.87 -1.85 6.73
CA ALA A 174 -15.85 -0.48 7.23
C ALA A 174 -14.73 0.34 6.57
N ILE A 175 -14.89 1.67 6.57
CA ILE A 175 -13.81 2.61 6.24
C ILE A 175 -12.81 2.61 7.39
N TYR A 176 -11.51 2.70 7.07
CA TYR A 176 -10.44 2.72 8.07
C TYR A 176 -9.24 3.56 7.63
N GLY A 177 -8.24 3.61 8.52
CA GLY A 177 -7.02 4.37 8.34
C GLY A 177 -7.25 5.88 8.44
N ASN A 178 -6.19 6.65 8.25
CA ASN A 178 -6.22 8.10 8.35
C ASN A 178 -5.69 8.75 7.07
N GLY A 179 -6.04 10.03 6.86
CA GLY A 179 -5.62 10.78 5.67
C GLY A 179 -4.12 11.08 5.59
N ALA A 180 -3.40 10.99 6.71
CA ALA A 180 -1.96 11.17 6.77
C ALA A 180 -1.17 9.91 6.34
N LEU A 181 -1.85 8.76 6.24
CA LEU A 181 -1.25 7.45 5.95
C LEU A 181 -0.09 7.09 6.90
N ILE A 182 -0.27 7.39 8.18
CA ILE A 182 0.63 6.98 9.29
C ILE A 182 -0.21 6.32 10.39
N PRO A 183 -0.06 5.02 10.67
CA PRO A 183 0.77 4.06 9.93
C PRO A 183 0.26 3.84 8.50
N LEU A 184 1.14 3.36 7.63
CA LEU A 184 0.78 2.99 6.27
C LEU A 184 0.05 1.63 6.28
N LEU A 185 -1.16 1.59 5.73
CA LEU A 185 -1.98 0.37 5.60
C LEU A 185 -2.44 0.21 4.15
N GLY A 186 -2.39 -1.01 3.61
CA GLY A 186 -2.97 -1.33 2.29
C GLY A 186 -4.47 -1.53 2.34
N GLY A 187 -5.03 -1.89 1.19
CA GLY A 187 -6.45 -2.15 0.98
C GLY A 187 -6.90 -3.47 1.59
N SER A 188 -8.20 -3.58 1.89
CA SER A 188 -8.83 -4.77 2.45
C SER A 188 -9.46 -5.66 1.38
N GLY A 189 -9.56 -6.96 1.67
CA GLY A 189 -10.15 -7.94 0.75
C GLY A 189 -11.69 -7.98 0.81
N GLY A 190 -12.31 -8.43 -0.29
CA GLY A 190 -13.74 -8.71 -0.35
C GLY A 190 -14.12 -10.08 0.22
N GLY A 191 -15.39 -10.28 0.55
CA GLY A 191 -15.91 -11.52 1.14
C GLY A 191 -16.08 -12.66 0.14
N GLY A 192 -15.92 -13.89 0.58
CA GLY A 192 -16.18 -15.07 -0.24
C GLY A 192 -17.67 -15.34 -0.46
N THR A 193 -17.94 -16.21 -1.42
CA THR A 193 -19.26 -16.74 -1.75
C THR A 193 -19.21 -18.26 -1.91
N PRO A 194 -20.35 -18.99 -1.97
CA PRO A 194 -20.34 -20.45 -2.13
C PRO A 194 -19.57 -20.99 -3.34
N SER A 195 -19.47 -20.23 -4.43
CA SER A 195 -18.80 -20.63 -5.68
C SER A 195 -17.55 -19.82 -6.02
N ALA A 196 -17.27 -18.69 -5.35
CA ALA A 196 -16.11 -17.85 -5.64
C ALA A 196 -15.48 -17.23 -4.38
N GLY A 197 -14.18 -16.94 -4.43
CA GLY A 197 -13.51 -16.15 -3.40
C GLY A 197 -13.69 -14.66 -3.63
N GLY A 198 -13.36 -13.85 -2.63
CA GLY A 198 -13.27 -12.40 -2.76
C GLY A 198 -11.93 -11.95 -3.35
N GLY A 199 -11.89 -10.77 -3.96
CA GLY A 199 -10.66 -10.13 -4.45
C GLY A 199 -9.80 -9.60 -3.30
N GLY A 200 -8.48 -9.66 -3.45
CA GLY A 200 -7.52 -9.12 -2.48
C GLY A 200 -7.44 -7.60 -2.54
N GLY A 201 -7.13 -6.93 -1.45
CA GLY A 201 -6.93 -5.48 -1.43
C GLY A 201 -5.63 -5.05 -2.12
N GLY A 202 -5.63 -3.85 -2.68
CA GLY A 202 -4.44 -3.24 -3.27
C GLY A 202 -3.34 -3.02 -2.22
N GLY A 203 -2.09 -3.08 -2.64
CA GLY A 203 -0.93 -2.93 -1.76
C GLY A 203 -0.72 -1.50 -1.25
N ALA A 204 0.28 -1.33 -0.40
CA ALA A 204 0.65 -0.05 0.17
C ALA A 204 2.13 0.25 -0.08
N ILE A 205 2.40 1.50 -0.48
CA ILE A 205 3.75 2.01 -0.66
C ILE A 205 3.93 3.40 -0.08
N LEU A 206 5.08 3.61 0.56
CA LEU A 206 5.65 4.92 0.82
C LEU A 206 6.91 5.09 -0.01
N ILE A 207 7.02 6.21 -0.70
CA ILE A 207 8.24 6.63 -1.38
C ILE A 207 8.70 7.93 -0.74
N ALA A 208 9.90 7.93 -0.16
CA ALA A 208 10.53 9.10 0.41
C ALA A 208 11.85 9.44 -0.28
N SER A 209 12.06 10.72 -0.57
CA SER A 209 13.32 11.24 -1.08
C SER A 209 13.75 12.46 -0.28
N SER A 210 15.01 12.51 0.13
CA SER A 210 15.59 13.70 0.77
C SER A 210 15.72 14.90 -0.19
N SER A 211 15.47 14.72 -1.49
CA SER A 211 15.55 15.78 -2.51
C SER A 211 14.25 15.96 -3.30
N ARG A 212 13.87 14.98 -4.12
CA ARG A 212 12.78 15.11 -5.10
C ARG A 212 12.23 13.75 -5.53
N ILE A 213 10.91 13.72 -5.73
CA ILE A 213 10.24 12.66 -6.49
C ILE A 213 9.72 13.24 -7.81
N ALA A 214 10.08 12.62 -8.92
CA ALA A 214 9.72 13.07 -10.25
C ALA A 214 9.01 11.97 -11.04
N PHE A 215 7.90 12.31 -11.66
CA PHE A 215 7.26 11.45 -12.66
C PHE A 215 7.58 11.95 -14.06
N GLY A 216 7.90 11.05 -14.98
CA GLY A 216 7.99 11.44 -16.39
C GLY A 216 6.59 11.69 -17.01
N GLY A 217 6.56 12.01 -18.30
CA GLY A 217 5.33 12.43 -18.98
C GLY A 217 4.44 11.33 -19.56
N ALA A 218 4.94 10.11 -19.81
CA ALA A 218 4.22 9.11 -20.60
C ALA A 218 3.13 8.36 -19.82
N MET A 219 2.15 7.81 -20.55
CA MET A 219 0.99 7.10 -19.96
C MET A 219 1.36 5.82 -19.19
N THR A 220 2.54 5.26 -19.46
CA THR A 220 3.11 4.09 -18.78
C THR A 220 3.77 4.43 -17.44
N HIS A 221 4.01 5.71 -17.16
CA HIS A 221 4.67 6.16 -15.94
C HIS A 221 3.63 6.27 -14.82
N ARG A 222 3.53 5.26 -13.94
CA ARG A 222 2.44 5.20 -12.94
C ARG A 222 2.74 4.33 -11.73
N ILE A 223 1.95 4.53 -10.67
CA ILE A 223 1.88 3.62 -9.51
C ILE A 223 0.47 3.00 -9.47
N ASP A 224 0.39 1.69 -9.60
CA ASP A 224 -0.84 0.92 -9.51
C ASP A 224 -0.90 0.21 -8.15
N ALA A 225 -1.88 0.59 -7.34
CA ALA A 225 -2.23 -0.04 -6.06
C ALA A 225 -3.72 -0.45 -6.13
N THR A 226 -4.08 -1.16 -7.19
CA THR A 226 -5.48 -1.50 -7.45
C THR A 226 -5.92 -2.72 -6.65
N GLY A 227 -7.18 -2.72 -6.21
CA GLY A 227 -7.78 -3.87 -5.57
C GLY A 227 -8.04 -4.98 -6.59
N GLY A 228 -7.86 -6.21 -6.14
CA GLY A 228 -8.16 -7.43 -6.85
C GLY A 228 -9.61 -7.45 -7.33
N GLU A 229 -9.74 -7.73 -8.61
CA GLU A 229 -11.00 -7.78 -9.30
C GLU A 229 -11.63 -9.16 -9.15
N TRP A 230 -12.81 -9.25 -8.57
CA TRP A 230 -13.73 -10.34 -8.89
C TRP A 230 -15.16 -9.94 -8.50
N GLY A 231 -16.11 -10.37 -9.32
CA GLY A 231 -17.53 -10.35 -9.04
C GLY A 231 -18.12 -11.57 -9.73
N THR A 232 -18.77 -12.47 -9.01
CA THR A 232 -19.68 -13.40 -9.69
C THR A 232 -20.87 -12.60 -10.21
N ALA A 233 -21.65 -13.16 -11.14
CA ALA A 233 -22.84 -12.51 -11.68
C ALA A 233 -23.85 -12.04 -10.59
N GLY A 234 -23.67 -12.44 -9.34
CA GLY A 234 -24.51 -12.09 -8.20
C GLY A 234 -23.86 -11.45 -6.97
N ALA A 235 -22.57 -11.04 -6.94
CA ALA A 235 -21.99 -10.46 -5.72
C ALA A 235 -20.95 -9.35 -5.95
N TRP A 236 -20.83 -8.42 -4.99
CA TRP A 236 -19.78 -7.39 -4.94
C TRP A 236 -18.73 -7.79 -3.92
N ASN A 237 -17.76 -8.58 -4.36
CA ASN A 237 -16.69 -9.10 -3.51
C ASN A 237 -15.30 -8.70 -3.98
N GLY A 238 -15.16 -7.53 -4.62
CA GLY A 238 -13.86 -6.97 -4.98
C GLY A 238 -13.09 -6.48 -3.74
N GLY A 239 -11.76 -6.54 -3.81
CA GLY A 239 -10.90 -5.90 -2.83
C GLY A 239 -10.84 -4.38 -3.06
N SER A 240 -10.57 -3.61 -2.01
CA SER A 240 -10.43 -2.16 -2.11
C SER A 240 -9.11 -1.75 -2.77
N GLY A 241 -9.04 -0.51 -3.27
CA GLY A 241 -7.77 0.12 -3.60
C GLY A 241 -6.81 0.20 -2.41
N GLY A 242 -5.53 0.35 -2.71
CA GLY A 242 -4.43 0.38 -1.75
C GLY A 242 -4.05 1.78 -1.24
N ALA A 243 -2.82 1.92 -0.75
CA ALA A 243 -2.28 3.20 -0.26
C ALA A 243 -1.01 3.62 -1.01
N VAL A 244 -0.94 4.90 -1.38
CA VAL A 244 0.29 5.49 -1.92
C VAL A 244 0.61 6.77 -1.19
N LYS A 245 1.76 6.79 -0.49
CA LYS A 245 2.29 8.00 0.15
C LYS A 245 3.60 8.43 -0.52
N LEU A 246 3.70 9.70 -0.91
CA LEU A 246 4.93 10.30 -1.42
C LEU A 246 5.38 11.41 -0.47
N VAL A 247 6.66 11.41 -0.10
CA VAL A 247 7.24 12.41 0.81
C VAL A 247 8.57 12.91 0.25
N ALA A 248 8.65 14.18 -0.12
CA ALA A 248 9.90 14.79 -0.58
C ALA A 248 9.81 16.31 -0.52
N PRO A 249 10.94 17.05 -0.47
CA PRO A 249 10.90 18.50 -0.58
C PRO A 249 10.17 18.99 -1.83
N THR A 250 10.36 18.29 -2.95
CA THR A 250 9.70 18.60 -4.22
C THR A 250 9.07 17.36 -4.86
N ILE A 251 7.82 17.47 -5.31
CA ILE A 251 7.16 16.47 -6.16
C ILE A 251 6.79 17.13 -7.50
N THR A 252 7.23 16.55 -8.62
CA THR A 252 7.05 17.15 -9.97
C THR A 252 6.58 16.14 -11.02
N GLY A 253 6.11 16.63 -12.17
CA GLY A 253 5.75 15.83 -13.33
C GLY A 253 4.30 15.35 -13.36
N VAL A 254 3.95 14.47 -14.31
CA VAL A 254 2.58 13.98 -14.46
C VAL A 254 2.37 12.75 -13.57
N THR A 255 1.82 12.97 -12.39
CA THR A 255 1.61 11.91 -11.40
C THR A 255 0.41 11.06 -11.79
N ARG A 256 0.65 9.83 -12.26
CA ARG A 256 -0.41 8.86 -12.54
C ARG A 256 -0.44 7.82 -11.44
N ILE A 257 -1.53 7.76 -10.69
CA ILE A 257 -1.67 6.81 -9.58
C ILE A 257 -3.07 6.21 -9.61
N GLN A 258 -3.15 4.89 -9.47
CA GLN A 258 -4.41 4.16 -9.37
C GLN A 258 -4.53 3.51 -7.99
N ALA A 259 -5.46 3.95 -7.17
CA ALA A 259 -5.79 3.34 -5.89
C ALA A 259 -7.29 3.04 -5.83
N GLN A 260 -7.77 2.15 -6.70
CA GLN A 260 -9.19 1.80 -6.87
C GLN A 260 -9.37 0.30 -7.07
N ASN A 261 -10.62 -0.16 -7.05
CA ASN A 261 -11.01 -1.38 -7.73
C ASN A 261 -11.49 -1.02 -9.15
N ARG A 262 -10.88 -1.56 -10.21
CA ARG A 262 -11.19 -1.13 -11.60
C ARG A 262 -12.61 -1.47 -12.05
N ASN A 263 -13.21 -2.52 -11.50
CA ASN A 263 -14.61 -2.90 -11.80
C ASN A 263 -15.63 -2.18 -10.90
N GLY A 264 -15.16 -1.30 -10.01
CA GLY A 264 -16.03 -0.55 -9.11
C GLY A 264 -16.80 -1.42 -8.12
N THR A 265 -16.29 -2.63 -7.83
CA THR A 265 -16.87 -3.60 -6.88
C THR A 265 -16.20 -3.57 -5.52
N GLY A 266 -15.15 -2.77 -5.35
CA GLY A 266 -14.43 -2.52 -4.09
C GLY A 266 -14.33 -1.02 -3.81
N GLY A 267 -14.09 -0.67 -2.54
CA GLY A 267 -13.88 0.71 -2.12
C GLY A 267 -12.61 1.33 -2.70
N SER A 268 -12.57 2.65 -2.79
CA SER A 268 -11.40 3.43 -3.19
C SER A 268 -10.31 3.36 -2.10
N GLY A 269 -9.06 3.45 -2.52
CA GLY A 269 -7.88 3.51 -1.66
C GLY A 269 -7.55 4.93 -1.20
N ARG A 270 -6.32 5.16 -0.75
CA ARG A 270 -5.87 6.47 -0.24
C ARG A 270 -4.54 6.87 -0.87
N ILE A 271 -4.43 8.13 -1.26
CA ILE A 271 -3.23 8.70 -1.87
C ILE A 271 -2.90 9.98 -1.12
N ARG A 272 -1.67 10.08 -0.61
CA ARG A 272 -1.18 11.23 0.13
C ARG A 272 0.15 11.70 -0.42
N PHE A 273 0.24 12.95 -0.84
CA PHE A 273 1.53 13.57 -1.13
C PHE A 273 1.86 14.59 -0.05
N ASP A 274 3.09 14.58 0.44
CA ASP A 274 3.61 15.60 1.34
C ASP A 274 4.89 16.19 0.74
N ALA A 275 4.82 17.47 0.36
CA ALA A 275 5.94 18.21 -0.20
C ALA A 275 5.87 19.69 0.15
N ILE A 276 7.01 20.37 0.05
CA ILE A 276 7.09 21.83 0.20
C ILE A 276 6.70 22.49 -1.13
N SER A 277 7.20 21.93 -2.24
CA SER A 277 6.89 22.40 -3.58
C SER A 277 6.26 21.31 -4.44
N TYR A 278 5.21 21.71 -5.15
CA TYR A 278 4.54 20.92 -6.19
C TYR A 278 4.67 21.60 -7.57
N GLU A 279 5.64 22.49 -7.73
CA GLU A 279 5.84 23.21 -8.99
C GLU A 279 6.12 22.23 -10.13
N GLY A 280 5.37 22.37 -11.23
CA GLY A 280 5.45 21.45 -12.37
C GLY A 280 4.80 20.08 -12.14
N ALA A 281 4.09 19.86 -11.03
CA ALA A 281 3.28 18.65 -10.83
C ALA A 281 1.89 18.77 -11.50
N ASN A 282 1.43 17.66 -12.06
CA ASN A 282 0.08 17.52 -12.60
C ASN A 282 -0.62 16.30 -11.99
N PHE A 283 -1.74 16.55 -11.32
CA PHE A 283 -2.52 15.57 -10.57
C PHE A 283 -3.78 15.07 -11.28
N THR A 284 -4.05 15.47 -12.54
CA THR A 284 -5.29 15.14 -13.23
C THR A 284 -5.46 13.65 -13.56
N ALA A 285 -4.37 12.89 -13.49
CA ALA A 285 -4.33 11.46 -13.78
C ALA A 285 -4.23 10.59 -12.51
N ILE A 286 -4.66 11.13 -11.36
CA ILE A 286 -4.86 10.37 -10.13
C ILE A 286 -6.28 9.81 -10.11
N HIS A 287 -6.41 8.50 -9.92
CA HIS A 287 -7.68 7.79 -9.92
C HIS A 287 -7.84 6.87 -8.70
N PRO A 288 -8.99 6.95 -7.99
CA PRO A 288 -10.08 7.87 -8.24
C PRO A 288 -9.79 9.25 -7.56
N PRO A 289 -10.37 10.37 -8.02
CA PRO A 289 -10.00 11.70 -7.53
C PRO A 289 -10.23 11.90 -6.03
N GLU A 290 -11.25 11.26 -5.44
CA GLU A 290 -11.54 11.34 -4.01
C GLU A 290 -10.45 10.70 -3.14
N SER A 291 -9.62 9.82 -3.70
CA SER A 291 -8.50 9.21 -2.97
C SER A 291 -7.35 10.16 -2.71
N PHE A 292 -7.29 11.30 -3.40
CA PHE A 292 -6.14 12.18 -3.36
C PHE A 292 -6.22 13.24 -2.27
N SER A 293 -5.13 13.36 -1.49
CA SER A 293 -4.88 14.50 -0.62
C SER A 293 -3.42 14.92 -0.70
N ARG A 294 -3.13 16.19 -0.38
CA ARG A 294 -1.77 16.73 -0.33
C ARG A 294 -1.54 17.65 0.86
N GLY A 295 -0.29 17.85 1.25
CA GLY A 295 0.11 18.84 2.25
C GLY A 295 1.62 18.93 2.39
N SER A 296 2.10 19.38 3.55
CA SER A 296 3.52 19.65 3.78
C SER A 296 4.10 18.87 4.96
N MET A 297 3.42 17.80 5.38
CA MET A 297 3.86 16.98 6.52
C MET A 297 4.96 16.02 6.04
N LEU A 298 6.21 16.49 6.03
CA LEU A 298 7.38 15.71 5.65
C LEU A 298 7.70 14.64 6.71
N ALA A 299 6.84 13.63 6.80
CA ALA A 299 6.93 12.51 7.73
C ALA A 299 6.67 11.20 7.00
N THR A 300 7.62 10.30 7.07
CA THR A 300 7.58 8.92 6.58
C THR A 300 6.77 8.01 7.49
N GLY A 301 6.53 8.40 8.75
CA GLY A 301 5.96 7.49 9.72
C GLY A 301 6.96 6.42 10.16
N LEU A 302 8.26 6.69 10.03
CA LEU A 302 9.35 5.93 10.64
C LEU A 302 10.10 6.79 11.66
N GLU A 303 9.76 8.09 11.77
CA GLU A 303 10.38 9.01 12.70
C GLU A 303 9.94 8.71 14.14
N GLY A 304 10.91 8.53 15.03
CA GLY A 304 10.67 8.41 16.46
C GLY A 304 9.86 7.16 16.86
N SER A 305 9.31 7.21 18.07
CA SER A 305 8.57 6.10 18.67
C SER A 305 7.07 6.26 18.42
N LEU A 306 6.61 5.96 17.21
CA LEU A 306 5.20 6.12 16.85
C LEU A 306 4.26 5.21 17.66
N PRO A 307 2.99 5.62 17.82
CA PRO A 307 1.96 4.75 18.35
C PRO A 307 1.80 3.49 17.50
N ARG A 308 1.88 2.31 18.11
CA ARG A 308 1.70 1.04 17.40
C ARG A 308 1.11 -0.05 18.28
N LEU A 309 0.37 -0.97 17.66
CA LEU A 309 -0.11 -2.20 18.26
C LEU A 309 0.75 -3.38 17.77
N GLU A 310 0.98 -4.33 18.66
CA GLU A 310 1.72 -5.58 18.41
C GLU A 310 0.96 -6.76 19.02
N LEU A 311 0.90 -7.89 18.30
CA LEU A 311 0.51 -9.16 18.90
C LEU A 311 1.73 -9.81 19.52
N VAL A 312 1.69 -10.06 20.82
CA VAL A 312 2.80 -10.65 21.59
C VAL A 312 2.73 -12.17 21.59
N SER A 313 1.52 -12.73 21.73
CA SER A 313 1.31 -14.17 21.67
C SER A 313 -0.13 -14.53 21.31
N VAL A 314 -0.31 -15.67 20.64
CA VAL A 314 -1.62 -16.25 20.32
C VAL A 314 -1.61 -17.71 20.77
N ALA A 315 -2.64 -18.14 21.51
CA ALA A 315 -2.76 -19.51 22.02
C ALA A 315 -1.50 -19.97 22.81
N GLY A 316 -0.93 -19.04 23.60
CA GLY A 316 0.29 -19.27 24.37
C GLY A 316 1.59 -19.33 23.56
N ARG A 317 1.55 -19.17 22.23
CA ARG A 317 2.74 -19.15 21.36
C ARG A 317 3.22 -17.72 21.14
N PRO A 318 4.48 -17.38 21.47
CA PRO A 318 5.01 -16.04 21.24
C PRO A 318 5.11 -15.73 19.74
N ILE A 319 4.81 -14.48 19.38
CA ILE A 319 5.02 -13.93 18.04
C ILE A 319 6.32 -13.11 18.06
N PRO A 320 7.20 -13.23 17.06
CA PRO A 320 8.44 -12.45 17.00
C PRO A 320 8.19 -10.94 17.10
N ALA A 321 9.03 -10.26 17.88
CA ALA A 321 8.92 -8.82 18.09
C ALA A 321 9.07 -8.06 16.76
N GLY A 322 8.24 -7.04 16.55
CA GLY A 322 8.21 -6.25 15.31
C GLY A 322 7.39 -6.88 14.17
N ALA A 323 6.83 -8.07 14.37
CA ALA A 323 5.71 -8.52 13.56
C ALA A 323 4.53 -7.56 13.81
N GLY A 324 3.82 -7.14 12.75
CA GLY A 324 2.60 -6.34 12.89
C GLY A 324 1.56 -7.02 13.79
N ALA A 325 0.44 -6.35 14.05
CA ALA A 325 -0.66 -6.91 14.83
C ALA A 325 -1.45 -8.02 14.09
N SER A 326 -0.76 -8.99 13.48
CA SER A 326 -1.29 -10.15 12.77
C SER A 326 -0.51 -11.42 13.14
N GLY A 327 -1.22 -12.51 13.43
CA GLY A 327 -0.66 -13.83 13.72
C GLY A 327 -1.52 -14.96 13.16
N PHE A 328 -0.97 -16.17 13.09
CA PHE A 328 -1.68 -17.36 12.61
C PHE A 328 -1.72 -18.45 13.69
N VAL A 329 -2.85 -19.12 13.81
CA VAL A 329 -3.03 -20.27 14.69
C VAL A 329 -3.81 -21.37 13.98
N LEU A 330 -3.37 -22.61 14.17
CA LEU A 330 -4.12 -23.82 13.84
C LEU A 330 -4.15 -24.67 15.09
N LEU A 331 -5.34 -24.81 15.66
CA LEU A 331 -5.54 -25.65 16.85
C LEU A 331 -5.79 -27.10 16.43
N PRO A 332 -5.09 -28.09 17.01
CA PRO A 332 -5.43 -29.50 16.85
C PRO A 332 -6.86 -29.81 17.30
N ASN A 333 -7.43 -30.89 16.75
CA ASN A 333 -8.76 -31.36 17.18
C ASN A 333 -8.77 -31.68 18.69
N GLY A 334 -9.85 -31.30 19.38
CA GLY A 334 -9.99 -31.47 20.83
C GLY A 334 -9.22 -30.47 21.69
N SER A 335 -8.56 -29.47 21.09
CA SER A 335 -7.99 -28.34 21.85
C SER A 335 -9.11 -27.51 22.50
N ASP A 336 -8.79 -26.86 23.61
CA ASP A 336 -9.66 -25.84 24.21
C ASP A 336 -9.95 -24.75 23.16
N PRO A 337 -11.22 -24.44 22.83
CA PRO A 337 -11.52 -23.35 21.92
C PRO A 337 -11.15 -21.98 22.49
N ASP A 338 -11.10 -21.82 23.82
CA ASP A 338 -10.83 -20.53 24.46
C ASP A 338 -9.32 -20.29 24.58
N GLN A 339 -8.79 -19.46 23.68
CA GLN A 339 -7.35 -19.22 23.59
C GLN A 339 -6.96 -17.82 24.05
N PRO A 340 -5.86 -17.66 24.81
CA PRO A 340 -5.36 -16.35 25.20
C PRO A 340 -4.66 -15.67 24.02
N VAL A 341 -4.99 -14.40 23.80
CA VAL A 341 -4.30 -13.48 22.89
C VAL A 341 -3.75 -12.33 23.71
N VAL A 342 -2.45 -12.07 23.57
CA VAL A 342 -1.76 -10.98 24.27
C VAL A 342 -1.42 -9.88 23.27
N ILE A 343 -1.87 -8.67 23.57
CA ILE A 343 -1.64 -7.48 22.73
C ILE A 343 -0.85 -6.46 23.51
N ARG A 344 0.04 -5.76 22.83
CA ARG A 344 0.85 -4.69 23.36
C ARG A 344 0.62 -3.39 22.61
N ALA A 345 0.40 -2.32 23.36
CA ALA A 345 0.32 -0.96 22.86
C ALA A 345 1.58 -0.18 23.24
N HIS A 346 2.11 0.57 22.28
CA HIS A 346 3.24 1.46 22.46
C HIS A 346 2.83 2.90 22.14
N ASN A 347 3.28 3.85 22.95
CA ASN A 347 3.32 5.29 22.69
C ASN A 347 1.99 5.98 22.32
N PHE A 348 0.84 5.37 22.62
CA PHE A 348 -0.45 6.00 22.40
C PHE A 348 -0.77 7.05 23.47
N GLY A 349 -0.29 6.88 24.70
CA GLY A 349 -0.51 7.83 25.79
C GLY A 349 -1.99 8.01 26.19
N THR A 350 -2.86 7.07 25.80
CA THR A 350 -4.30 7.09 26.05
C THR A 350 -4.80 5.68 26.38
N ARG A 351 -6.06 5.58 26.82
CA ARG A 351 -6.80 4.31 26.80
C ARG A 351 -7.26 4.02 25.38
N LEU A 352 -7.03 2.78 24.93
CA LEU A 352 -7.31 2.33 23.58
C LEU A 352 -8.40 1.29 23.58
N ASP A 353 -9.42 1.52 22.75
CA ASP A 353 -10.40 0.50 22.38
C ASP A 353 -9.84 -0.32 21.23
N VAL A 354 -9.37 -1.52 21.55
CA VAL A 354 -8.79 -2.46 20.58
C VAL A 354 -9.81 -3.54 20.25
N SER A 355 -9.95 -3.87 18.97
CA SER A 355 -10.74 -5.01 18.50
C SER A 355 -9.80 -6.15 18.09
N VAL A 356 -9.92 -7.30 18.75
CA VAL A 356 -9.24 -8.54 18.38
C VAL A 356 -10.11 -9.30 17.41
N VAL A 357 -9.59 -9.50 16.21
CA VAL A 357 -10.29 -10.10 15.08
C VAL A 357 -9.82 -11.54 14.92
N VAL A 358 -10.72 -12.47 15.17
CA VAL A 358 -10.54 -13.90 14.92
C VAL A 358 -11.14 -14.22 13.56
N GLN A 359 -10.29 -14.42 12.56
CA GLN A 359 -10.70 -14.63 11.18
C GLN A 359 -10.29 -16.01 10.71
N PRO A 360 -11.19 -17.01 10.75
CA PRO A 360 -10.91 -18.31 10.15
C PRO A 360 -10.84 -18.19 8.63
N ASP A 361 -10.11 -19.11 7.98
CA ASP A 361 -10.08 -19.18 6.51
C ASP A 361 -11.49 -19.38 5.93
N GLN A 362 -12.34 -20.11 6.65
CA GLN A 362 -13.73 -20.41 6.29
C GLN A 362 -14.67 -20.06 7.44
N GLY A 363 -15.83 -19.48 7.09
CA GLY A 363 -16.81 -19.01 8.06
C GLY A 363 -16.62 -17.56 8.50
N SER A 364 -17.42 -17.16 9.47
CA SER A 364 -17.53 -15.77 9.88
C SER A 364 -16.41 -15.32 10.82
N THR A 365 -16.00 -14.08 10.66
CA THR A 365 -15.07 -13.39 11.54
C THR A 365 -15.74 -13.00 12.86
N LEU A 366 -15.05 -13.23 13.97
CA LEU A 366 -15.44 -12.73 15.28
C LEU A 366 -14.57 -11.53 15.68
N GLN A 367 -15.18 -10.52 16.30
CA GLN A 367 -14.48 -9.39 16.88
C GLN A 367 -14.71 -9.36 18.40
N VAL A 368 -13.62 -9.34 19.17
CA VAL A 368 -13.65 -9.30 20.63
C VAL A 368 -13.01 -7.98 21.10
N PRO A 369 -13.76 -7.08 21.73
CA PRO A 369 -13.21 -5.81 22.22
C PRO A 369 -12.32 -6.04 23.45
N VAL A 370 -11.24 -5.27 23.55
CA VAL A 370 -10.35 -5.21 24.70
C VAL A 370 -9.86 -3.77 24.88
N VAL A 371 -9.81 -3.31 26.14
CA VAL A 371 -9.28 -1.98 26.47
C VAL A 371 -7.85 -2.11 26.95
N ILE A 372 -6.94 -1.33 26.37
CA ILE A 372 -5.55 -1.23 26.84
C ILE A 372 -5.32 0.17 27.42
N ASP A 373 -4.97 0.23 28.70
CA ASP A 373 -4.59 1.49 29.35
C ASP A 373 -3.10 1.79 29.11
N ASN A 374 -2.81 2.60 28.10
CA ASN A 374 -1.45 3.03 27.76
C ASN A 374 -1.13 4.42 28.33
N THR A 375 -1.85 4.87 29.37
CA THR A 375 -1.55 6.12 30.10
C THR A 375 -0.57 5.91 31.25
N ALA A 376 -0.66 4.76 31.93
CA ALA A 376 0.12 4.46 33.14
C ALA A 376 1.38 3.61 32.87
N ALA A 377 1.39 2.84 31.79
CA ALA A 377 2.52 2.01 31.38
C ALA A 377 2.75 2.14 29.88
N ASN A 378 4.03 2.25 29.47
CA ASN A 378 4.40 2.30 28.07
C ASN A 378 5.69 1.49 27.83
N PRO A 379 5.62 0.32 27.18
CA PRO A 379 4.41 -0.30 26.61
C PRO A 379 3.42 -0.82 27.67
N ALA A 380 2.15 -0.88 27.29
CA ALA A 380 1.10 -1.55 28.06
C ALA A 380 0.65 -2.83 27.36
N THR A 381 0.29 -3.86 28.11
CA THR A 381 -0.21 -5.14 27.59
C THR A 381 -1.58 -5.49 28.15
N ALA A 382 -2.43 -6.10 27.32
CA ALA A 382 -3.65 -6.74 27.76
C ALA A 382 -3.71 -8.18 27.24
N THR A 383 -4.36 -9.05 28.01
CA THR A 383 -4.68 -10.41 27.58
C THR A 383 -6.18 -10.52 27.42
N VAL A 384 -6.63 -11.09 26.31
CA VAL A 384 -8.04 -11.36 26.04
C VAL A 384 -8.20 -12.81 25.60
N THR A 385 -9.24 -13.46 26.12
CA THR A 385 -9.62 -14.81 25.70
C THR A 385 -10.52 -14.70 24.48
N VAL A 386 -10.18 -15.42 23.42
CA VAL A 386 -10.97 -15.47 22.19
C VAL A 386 -11.27 -16.91 21.80
N PRO A 387 -12.49 -17.20 21.32
CA PRO A 387 -12.80 -18.53 20.82
C PRO A 387 -12.15 -18.73 19.45
N VAL A 388 -11.37 -19.78 19.31
CA VAL A 388 -10.66 -20.16 18.08
C VAL A 388 -11.18 -21.54 17.65
N PRO A 389 -11.76 -21.68 16.44
CA PRO A 389 -12.22 -22.97 15.96
C PRO A 389 -11.05 -23.96 15.80
N ALA A 390 -11.26 -25.20 16.25
CA ALA A 390 -10.31 -26.27 16.05
C ALA A 390 -10.25 -26.70 14.57
N ASN A 391 -9.09 -27.21 14.14
CA ASN A 391 -8.86 -27.78 12.81
C ASN A 391 -9.15 -26.85 11.62
N THR A 392 -9.21 -25.54 11.85
CA THR A 392 -9.33 -24.52 10.82
C THR A 392 -8.18 -23.52 11.00
N PRO A 393 -7.44 -23.15 9.95
CA PRO A 393 -6.48 -22.07 10.07
C PRO A 393 -7.19 -20.76 10.39
N VAL A 394 -6.67 -20.03 11.37
CA VAL A 394 -7.23 -18.77 11.84
C VAL A 394 -6.16 -17.69 11.84
N LYS A 395 -6.48 -16.57 11.22
CA LYS A 395 -5.72 -15.34 11.32
C LYS A 395 -6.25 -14.51 12.47
N ILE A 396 -5.37 -14.15 13.41
CA ILE A 396 -5.67 -13.22 14.50
C ILE A 396 -5.12 -11.85 14.13
N ASN A 397 -5.94 -10.81 14.18
CA ASN A 397 -5.49 -9.44 14.01
C ASN A 397 -5.95 -8.56 15.18
N ALA A 398 -5.26 -7.44 15.44
CA ALA A 398 -5.72 -6.44 16.40
C ALA A 398 -5.68 -5.02 15.80
N TRP A 399 -6.78 -4.29 15.96
CA TRP A 399 -6.94 -2.94 15.40
C TRP A 399 -7.48 -1.96 16.45
N THR A 400 -7.04 -0.71 16.37
CA THR A 400 -7.66 0.43 17.07
C THR A 400 -8.20 1.40 16.02
N ARG A 401 -9.23 2.16 16.39
CA ARG A 401 -9.74 3.27 15.56
C ARG A 401 -9.02 4.57 15.83
#